data_AF-A0A445AE60-F1
#
_entry.id   AF-A0A445AE60-F1
#
_cell.length_a   1.000
_cell.length_b   1.000
_cell.length_c   1.000
_cell.angle_alpha   90.00
_cell.angle_beta   90.00
_cell.angle_gamma   90.00
#
_symmetry.space_group_name_H-M   'P 1'
#
loop_
_entity.id
_entity.type
_entity.pdbx_description
1 polymer ?
#
loop_
_entity_poly.entity_id
_entity_poly.type
_entity_poly.pdbx_seq_one_letter_code
_entity_poly.pdbx_strand_id
1 'polypeptide(L)'
;MFYDFLGVGATKFPRDVPKVGMCFGTIDDTNQFYQNYAKCVGFVTKIRFTRRVGKDKVPKNQMITCNRERKRKSRVLPIEKTNPRTNYNCPARISIRLNKEGLWIISKVCLDHSHPCDPEMAKLLTHNREMSMHMYRVIERNDEVGVRPSKTYQVLVGESWGFSKINLMEKDIRNYLNRKASMYY
;
A
#
# COMPACT_ATOMS: atom_id res chain seq x y z
N MET A 1 -3.54 -9.66 47.77
CA MET A 1 -4.37 -10.47 46.86
C MET A 1 -4.26 -9.83 45.49
N PHE A 2 -3.13 -9.98 44.79
CA PHE A 2 -2.81 -11.10 43.89
C PHE A 2 -3.97 -11.46 42.97
N TYR A 3 -4.00 -10.86 41.77
CA TYR A 3 -4.29 -11.55 40.52
C TYR A 3 -3.51 -10.85 39.39
N ASP A 4 -2.43 -11.51 38.97
CA ASP A 4 -1.77 -11.32 37.68
C ASP A 4 -2.74 -11.68 36.56
N PHE A 5 -2.78 -10.85 35.51
CA PHE A 5 -3.14 -11.30 34.17
C PHE A 5 -2.25 -10.61 33.14
N LEU A 6 -1.10 -11.24 32.90
CA LEU A 6 -0.29 -11.00 31.71
C LEU A 6 -1.06 -11.46 30.48
N GLY A 7 -1.22 -10.57 29.51
CA GLY A 7 -1.35 -10.95 28.11
C GLY A 7 -2.50 -10.31 27.35
N VAL A 8 -2.27 -9.13 26.76
CA VAL A 8 -2.87 -8.77 25.46
C VAL A 8 -1.95 -7.79 24.74
N GLY A 9 -1.49 -8.19 23.54
CA GLY A 9 -1.16 -7.24 22.48
C GLY A 9 0.23 -6.61 22.52
N ALA A 10 1.29 -7.40 22.43
CA ALA A 10 2.53 -6.89 21.88
C ALA A 10 2.27 -6.42 20.43
N THR A 11 2.00 -5.13 20.25
CA THR A 11 2.08 -4.48 18.95
C THR A 11 3.47 -4.76 18.42
N LYS A 12 3.57 -5.69 17.46
CA LYS A 12 4.85 -6.06 16.85
C LYS A 12 5.42 -4.79 16.22
N PHE A 13 6.36 -4.14 16.91
CA PHE A 13 7.21 -3.17 16.26
C PHE A 13 7.83 -3.87 15.05
N PRO A 14 7.74 -3.29 13.83
CA PRO A 14 8.34 -3.93 12.66
C PRO A 14 9.83 -4.09 12.95
N ARG A 15 10.35 -5.32 12.88
CA ARG A 15 11.79 -5.60 13.10
C ARG A 15 12.66 -4.82 12.11
N ASP A 16 12.09 -4.45 10.97
CA ASP A 16 12.71 -3.80 9.82
C ASP A 16 12.36 -2.29 9.75
N VAL A 17 12.63 -1.54 10.83
CA VAL A 17 12.44 -0.07 10.82
C VAL A 17 13.50 0.60 9.95
N PRO A 18 13.13 1.45 8.98
CA PRO A 18 14.09 2.21 8.18
C PRO A 18 14.97 3.12 9.05
N LYS A 19 16.28 2.99 8.91
CA LYS A 19 17.27 3.81 9.63
C LYS A 19 18.26 4.43 8.65
N VAL A 20 18.73 5.63 8.99
CA VAL A 20 19.81 6.28 8.24
C VAL A 20 21.05 5.39 8.29
N GLY A 21 21.71 5.19 7.15
CA GLY A 21 22.90 4.36 7.02
C GLY A 21 22.64 2.91 6.61
N MET A 22 21.39 2.45 6.55
CA MET A 22 21.09 1.13 5.95
C MET A 22 21.49 1.09 4.47
N CYS A 23 22.11 -0.01 4.05
CA CYS A 23 22.66 -0.20 2.71
C CYS A 23 21.97 -1.36 1.98
N PHE A 24 21.81 -1.22 0.66
CA PHE A 24 21.20 -2.21 -0.22
C PHE A 24 22.00 -2.33 -1.52
N GLY A 25 21.94 -3.52 -2.15
CA GLY A 25 22.63 -3.76 -3.42
C GLY A 25 21.98 -3.00 -4.58
N THR A 26 20.64 -2.96 -4.60
CA THR A 26 19.90 -2.28 -5.67
C THR A 26 18.91 -1.24 -5.15
N ILE A 27 18.47 -0.37 -6.06
CA ILE A 27 17.41 0.59 -5.79
C ILE A 27 16.08 -0.13 -5.49
N ASP A 28 15.85 -1.27 -6.15
CA ASP A 28 14.62 -2.05 -6.02
C ASP A 28 14.55 -2.80 -4.70
N ASP A 29 15.66 -3.33 -4.19
CA ASP A 29 15.74 -3.91 -2.84
C ASP A 29 15.34 -2.86 -1.78
N THR A 30 15.82 -1.63 -1.95
CA THR A 30 15.49 -0.52 -1.04
C THR A 30 14.00 -0.16 -1.13
N ASN A 31 13.45 -0.14 -2.35
CA ASN A 31 12.03 0.10 -2.59
C ASN A 31 11.17 -0.97 -1.92
N GLN A 32 11.52 -2.25 -2.09
CA GLN A 32 10.81 -3.38 -1.53
C GLN A 32 10.88 -3.38 0.00
N PHE A 33 12.05 -3.10 0.58
CA PHE A 33 12.22 -2.94 2.01
C PHE A 33 11.27 -1.89 2.59
N TYR A 34 11.23 -0.69 2.00
CA TYR A 34 10.35 0.37 2.50
C TYR A 34 8.87 0.10 2.24
N GLN A 35 8.52 -0.60 1.16
CA GLN A 35 7.16 -1.07 0.91
C GLN A 35 6.71 -2.07 1.98
N ASN A 36 7.56 -3.02 2.36
CA ASN A 36 7.26 -3.99 3.40
C ASN A 36 7.06 -3.30 4.76
N TYR A 37 7.93 -2.35 5.11
CA TYR A 37 7.73 -1.49 6.27
C TYR A 37 6.37 -0.77 6.22
N ALA A 38 6.04 -0.15 5.09
CA ALA A 38 4.79 0.58 4.92
C ALA A 38 3.55 -0.32 5.04
N LYS A 39 3.61 -1.55 4.51
CA LYS A 39 2.56 -2.57 4.69
C LYS A 39 2.37 -2.92 6.17
N CYS A 40 3.46 -3.12 6.91
CA CYS A 40 3.42 -3.42 8.35
C CYS A 40 2.89 -2.28 9.20
N VAL A 41 3.18 -1.03 8.84
CA VAL A 41 2.72 0.16 9.58
C VAL A 41 1.31 0.59 9.16
N GLY A 42 0.92 0.34 7.92
CA GLY A 42 -0.42 0.63 7.44
C GLY A 42 -0.54 1.88 6.56
N PHE A 43 0.43 2.11 5.69
CA PHE A 43 0.36 3.16 4.67
C PHE A 43 0.85 2.67 3.30
N VAL A 44 0.71 3.50 2.28
CA VAL A 44 1.20 3.20 0.92
C VAL A 44 2.30 4.18 0.56
N THR A 45 3.39 3.63 0.03
CA THR A 45 4.52 4.39 -0.49
C THR A 45 4.27 4.86 -1.91
N LYS A 46 4.89 5.98 -2.26
CA LYS A 46 4.96 6.50 -3.63
C LYS A 46 6.38 6.99 -3.89
N ILE A 47 6.94 6.62 -5.04
CA ILE A 47 8.19 7.24 -5.52
C ILE A 47 7.84 8.68 -5.94
N ARG A 48 8.40 9.66 -5.23
CA ARG A 48 8.20 11.08 -5.53
C ARG A 48 9.03 11.52 -6.73
N PHE A 49 10.30 11.12 -6.75
CA PHE A 49 11.21 11.34 -7.86
C PHE A 49 12.37 10.35 -7.79
N THR A 50 12.98 10.10 -8.95
CA THR A 50 14.30 9.46 -9.08
C THR A 50 15.20 10.42 -9.86
N ARG A 51 16.24 10.95 -9.21
CA ARG A 51 17.24 11.79 -9.86
C ARG A 51 18.24 10.89 -10.58
N ARG A 52 18.33 11.08 -11.88
CA ARG A 52 19.26 10.40 -12.78
C ARG A 52 20.32 11.38 -13.27
N VAL A 53 21.55 10.92 -13.48
CA VAL A 53 22.71 11.75 -13.85
C VAL A 53 23.44 11.11 -15.03
N GLY A 54 24.10 11.93 -15.85
CA GLY A 54 24.88 11.49 -17.00
C GLY A 54 24.03 11.20 -18.24
N LYS A 55 24.70 10.94 -19.37
CA LYS A 55 24.05 10.60 -20.64
C LYS A 55 23.29 9.28 -20.54
N ASP A 56 23.82 8.33 -19.77
CA ASP A 56 23.23 7.00 -19.56
C ASP A 56 22.08 7.00 -18.53
N LYS A 57 21.69 8.18 -18.02
CA LYS A 57 20.57 8.36 -17.07
C LYS A 57 20.67 7.42 -15.86
N VAL A 58 21.87 7.27 -15.30
CA VAL A 58 22.13 6.41 -14.14
C VAL A 58 21.41 6.98 -12.90
N PRO A 59 20.59 6.19 -12.20
CA PRO A 59 19.95 6.63 -10.95
C PRO A 59 20.99 6.94 -9.88
N LYS A 60 20.90 8.12 -9.24
CA LYS A 60 21.83 8.54 -8.17
C LYS A 60 21.14 8.84 -6.85
N ASN A 61 19.87 9.26 -6.88
CA ASN A 61 19.08 9.58 -5.69
C ASN A 61 17.60 9.28 -5.95
N GLN A 62 16.86 8.82 -4.95
CA GLN A 62 15.42 8.64 -5.01
C GLN A 62 14.77 9.03 -3.69
N MET A 63 13.58 9.64 -3.77
CA MET A 63 12.76 9.95 -2.60
C MET A 63 11.47 9.16 -2.67
N ILE A 64 11.16 8.45 -1.59
CA ILE A 64 9.95 7.66 -1.43
C ILE A 64 9.13 8.26 -0.29
N THR A 65 7.86 8.56 -0.53
CA THR A 65 6.99 9.29 0.39
C THR A 65 5.69 8.55 0.64
N CYS A 66 4.98 8.89 1.71
CA CYS A 66 3.60 8.43 1.89
C CYS A 66 2.71 8.98 0.76
N ASN A 67 1.78 8.18 0.24
CA ASN A 67 0.86 8.59 -0.82
C ASN A 67 -0.06 9.76 -0.40
N ARG A 68 -0.18 10.04 0.90
CA ARG A 68 -0.88 11.19 1.50
C ARG A 68 0.01 12.44 1.67
N GLU A 69 1.17 12.52 1.04
CA GLU A 69 2.07 13.70 1.02
C GLU A 69 1.44 14.93 0.32
N ARG A 70 0.63 14.74 -0.73
CA ARG A 70 0.20 15.86 -1.61
C ARG A 70 -1.20 16.40 -1.29
N LYS A 71 -1.35 17.73 -1.46
CA LYS A 71 -2.60 18.37 -1.93
C LYS A 71 -2.88 17.97 -3.38
N ARG A 72 -4.11 17.56 -3.69
CA ARG A 72 -4.70 17.91 -5.00
C ARG A 72 -5.37 19.27 -4.76
N LYS A 73 -4.77 20.37 -5.23
CA LYS A 73 -5.50 21.64 -5.31
C LYS A 73 -6.59 21.44 -6.36
N SER A 74 -7.78 21.04 -5.94
CA SER A 74 -8.94 21.22 -6.82
C SER A 74 -9.16 22.72 -6.94
N ARG A 75 -9.39 23.21 -8.16
CA ARG A 75 -9.93 24.56 -8.37
C ARG A 75 -11.42 24.65 -7.98
N VAL A 76 -12.04 23.49 -7.76
CA VAL A 76 -13.42 23.31 -7.33
C VAL A 76 -13.57 23.72 -5.85
N LEU A 77 -14.57 24.55 -5.58
CA LEU A 77 -14.92 25.04 -4.24
C LEU A 77 -15.27 23.86 -3.31
N PRO A 78 -15.04 23.98 -2.00
CA PRO A 78 -15.29 22.90 -1.03
C PRO A 78 -16.72 22.32 -1.07
N ILE A 79 -17.71 23.16 -1.40
CA ILE A 79 -19.14 22.83 -1.44
C ILE A 79 -19.49 21.84 -2.57
N GLU A 80 -18.73 21.85 -3.68
CA GLU A 80 -19.00 20.99 -4.84
C GLU A 80 -18.23 19.67 -4.81
N LYS A 81 -17.53 19.37 -3.70
CA LYS A 81 -16.74 18.13 -3.57
C LYS A 81 -17.61 16.97 -3.12
N THR A 82 -17.98 16.12 -4.06
CA THR A 82 -18.66 14.83 -3.78
C THR A 82 -17.82 13.87 -2.92
N ASN A 83 -16.51 14.12 -2.76
CA ASN A 83 -15.64 13.31 -1.90
C ASN A 83 -14.48 14.18 -1.34
N PRO A 84 -14.62 14.79 -0.16
CA PRO A 84 -13.57 15.59 0.46
C PRO A 84 -12.42 14.67 0.88
N ARG A 85 -11.38 14.56 0.05
CA ARG A 85 -10.13 13.92 0.48
C ARG A 85 -9.51 14.78 1.58
N THR A 86 -9.51 14.28 2.81
CA THR A 86 -8.77 14.85 3.94
C THR A 86 -7.31 15.05 3.55
N ASN A 87 -6.86 16.30 3.61
CA ASN A 87 -5.51 16.70 3.26
C ASN A 87 -4.59 16.48 4.47
N TYR A 88 -3.83 15.40 4.47
CA TYR A 88 -2.96 15.10 5.60
C TYR A 88 -1.59 15.78 5.50
N ASN A 89 -1.10 16.15 4.30
CA ASN A 89 0.26 16.67 4.09
C ASN A 89 1.32 15.84 4.84
N CYS A 90 1.22 14.51 4.69
CA CYS A 90 2.00 13.59 5.49
C CYS A 90 3.52 13.80 5.27
N PRO A 91 4.32 14.03 6.33
CA PRO A 91 5.75 14.26 6.19
C PRO A 91 6.56 12.97 6.01
N ALA A 92 5.97 11.81 6.35
CA ALA A 92 6.60 10.50 6.25
C ALA A 92 7.27 10.25 4.88
N ARG A 93 8.59 10.04 4.91
CA ARG A 93 9.45 9.84 3.74
C ARG A 93 10.80 9.23 4.08
N ILE A 94 11.38 8.57 3.09
CA ILE A 94 12.80 8.23 3.06
C ILE A 94 13.47 8.82 1.82
N SER A 95 14.77 9.08 1.91
CA SER A 95 15.60 9.48 0.77
C SER A 95 16.81 8.57 0.67
N ILE A 96 17.05 8.01 -0.50
CA ILE A 96 18.12 7.03 -0.74
C ILE A 96 19.07 7.57 -1.80
N ARG A 97 20.35 7.28 -1.66
CA ARG A 97 21.38 7.72 -2.60
C ARG A 97 22.40 6.62 -2.87
N LEU A 98 22.91 6.60 -4.09
CA LEU A 98 24.00 5.70 -4.48
C LEU A 98 25.32 6.25 -3.92
N ASN A 99 26.03 5.44 -3.13
CA ASN A 99 27.33 5.78 -2.55
C ASN A 99 28.47 5.63 -3.60
N LYS A 100 29.72 5.71 -3.14
CA LYS A 100 30.91 5.53 -4.00
C LYS A 100 31.23 4.05 -4.29
N GLU A 101 30.78 3.15 -3.41
CA GLU A 101 30.98 1.69 -3.52
C GLU A 101 29.91 1.01 -4.37
N GLY A 102 28.95 1.77 -4.92
CA GLY A 102 27.84 1.23 -5.72
C GLY A 102 26.64 0.74 -4.90
N LEU A 103 26.62 0.95 -3.59
CA LEU A 103 25.50 0.59 -2.70
C LEU A 103 24.50 1.75 -2.55
N TRP A 104 23.23 1.38 -2.40
CA TRP A 104 22.13 2.31 -2.11
C TRP A 104 21.98 2.51 -0.61
N ILE A 105 22.17 3.73 -0.13
CA ILE A 105 22.13 4.06 1.31
C ILE A 105 20.92 4.92 1.61
N ILE A 106 20.19 4.60 2.68
CA ILE A 106 19.19 5.48 3.27
C ILE A 106 19.89 6.70 3.89
N SER A 107 19.70 7.86 3.28
CA SER A 107 20.33 9.13 3.69
C SER A 107 19.46 9.99 4.61
N LYS A 108 18.14 9.88 4.51
CA LYS A 108 17.19 10.61 5.36
C LYS A 108 15.98 9.73 5.64
N VAL A 109 15.47 9.84 6.86
CA VAL A 109 14.27 9.13 7.34
C VAL A 109 13.40 10.12 8.12
N CYS A 110 12.10 10.14 7.83
CA CYS A 110 11.07 10.76 8.65
C CYS A 110 9.91 9.77 8.66
N LEU A 111 9.56 9.24 9.84
CA LEU A 111 8.52 8.22 10.00
C LEU A 111 7.23 8.78 10.61
N ASP A 112 7.21 10.08 10.93
CA ASP A 112 6.04 10.72 11.51
C ASP A 112 4.91 10.82 10.50
N HIS A 113 3.72 10.39 10.93
CA HIS A 113 2.50 10.46 10.16
C HIS A 113 1.55 11.49 10.76
N SER A 114 0.95 12.31 9.91
CA SER A 114 -0.12 13.26 10.27
C SER A 114 -1.52 12.65 10.15
N HIS A 115 -1.60 11.33 10.01
CA HIS A 115 -2.83 10.58 9.83
C HIS A 115 -2.72 9.20 10.47
N PRO A 116 -3.85 8.58 10.86
CA PRO A 116 -3.86 7.20 11.29
C PRO A 116 -3.28 6.29 10.21
N CYS A 117 -2.38 5.40 10.62
CA CYS A 117 -1.86 4.30 9.83
C CYS A 117 -2.40 3.00 10.43
N ASP A 118 -3.11 2.23 9.62
CA ASP A 118 -3.74 0.99 10.04
C ASP A 118 -3.43 -0.10 9.00
N PRO A 119 -2.69 -1.15 9.38
CA PRO A 119 -2.38 -2.28 8.51
C PRO A 119 -3.61 -2.96 7.92
N GLU A 120 -4.73 -3.03 8.64
CA GLU A 120 -5.97 -3.63 8.12
C GLU A 120 -6.54 -2.77 7.00
N MET A 121 -6.60 -1.46 7.18
CA MET A 121 -7.00 -0.54 6.11
C MET A 121 -6.00 -0.48 4.96
N ALA A 122 -4.72 -0.72 5.22
CA ALA A 122 -3.70 -0.72 4.19
C ALA A 122 -3.81 -1.90 3.23
N LYS A 123 -4.28 -3.07 3.69
CA LYS A 123 -4.63 -4.22 2.81
C LYS A 123 -5.69 -3.84 1.78
N LEU A 124 -6.62 -2.99 2.20
CA LEU A 124 -7.70 -2.50 1.36
C LEU A 124 -7.28 -1.33 0.45
N LEU A 125 -6.02 -0.89 0.47
CA LEU A 125 -5.55 0.11 -0.50
C LEU A 125 -5.30 -0.56 -1.84
N THR A 126 -5.74 0.06 -2.93
CA THR A 126 -5.77 -0.53 -4.27
C THR A 126 -4.42 -1.10 -4.75
N HIS A 127 -3.30 -0.54 -4.29
CA HIS A 127 -1.94 -1.00 -4.63
C HIS A 127 -1.47 -2.24 -3.83
N ASN A 128 -2.17 -2.59 -2.75
CA ASN A 128 -1.89 -3.75 -1.90
C ASN A 128 -2.93 -4.87 -2.07
N ARG A 129 -3.97 -4.64 -2.89
CA ARG A 129 -4.98 -5.66 -3.19
C ARG A 129 -4.41 -6.62 -4.22
N GLU A 130 -4.46 -7.90 -3.90
CA GLU A 130 -4.01 -8.98 -4.79
C GLU A 130 -5.14 -10.00 -4.92
N MET A 131 -5.51 -10.30 -6.17
CA MET A 131 -6.43 -11.38 -6.49
C MET A 131 -5.63 -12.63 -6.79
N SER A 132 -5.85 -13.69 -6.01
CA SER A 132 -5.28 -15.00 -6.30
C SER A 132 -5.98 -15.65 -7.50
N MET A 133 -5.31 -16.60 -8.16
CA MET A 133 -5.92 -17.41 -9.22
C MET A 133 -7.20 -18.13 -8.74
N HIS A 134 -7.21 -18.60 -7.49
CA HIS A 134 -8.40 -19.20 -6.89
C HIS A 134 -9.57 -18.21 -6.85
N MET A 135 -9.32 -16.99 -6.39
CA MET A 135 -10.35 -15.94 -6.32
C MET A 135 -10.93 -15.63 -7.70
N TYR A 136 -10.09 -15.54 -8.74
CA TYR A 136 -10.56 -15.34 -10.11
C TYR A 136 -11.50 -16.46 -10.57
N ARG A 137 -11.11 -17.73 -10.36
CA ARG A 137 -11.94 -18.88 -10.74
C ARG A 137 -13.31 -18.88 -10.05
N VAL A 138 -13.35 -18.56 -8.76
CA VAL A 138 -14.61 -18.46 -8.00
C VAL A 138 -15.47 -17.33 -8.55
N ILE A 139 -14.88 -16.17 -8.86
CA ILE A 139 -15.59 -15.03 -9.43
C ILE A 139 -16.20 -15.40 -10.80
N GLU A 140 -15.43 -16.01 -11.68
CA GLU A 140 -15.89 -16.37 -13.03
C GLU A 140 -17.00 -17.42 -13.00
N ARG A 141 -16.83 -18.50 -12.24
CA ARG A 141 -17.85 -19.54 -12.10
C ARG A 141 -19.17 -18.97 -11.57
N ASN A 142 -19.08 -18.08 -10.57
CA ASN A 142 -20.25 -17.47 -9.98
C ASN A 142 -20.94 -16.49 -10.95
N ASP A 143 -20.18 -15.77 -11.76
CA ASP A 143 -20.71 -14.88 -12.79
C ASP A 143 -21.43 -15.66 -13.91
N GLU A 144 -20.87 -16.79 -14.35
CA GLU A 144 -21.47 -17.67 -15.36
C GLU A 144 -22.88 -18.16 -14.96
N VAL A 145 -23.11 -18.39 -13.67
CA VAL A 145 -24.42 -18.79 -13.14
C VAL A 145 -25.27 -17.60 -12.63
N GLY A 146 -24.83 -16.36 -12.89
CA GLY A 146 -25.57 -15.14 -12.56
C GLY A 146 -25.58 -14.75 -11.07
N VAL A 147 -24.65 -15.28 -10.26
CA VAL A 147 -24.55 -14.91 -8.84
C VAL A 147 -24.05 -13.48 -8.70
N ARG A 148 -24.78 -12.69 -7.92
CA ARG A 148 -24.45 -11.28 -7.69
C ARG A 148 -23.05 -11.12 -7.09
N PRO A 149 -22.24 -10.14 -7.53
CA PRO A 149 -20.88 -9.90 -7.02
C PRO A 149 -20.80 -9.73 -5.49
N SER A 150 -21.83 -9.14 -4.87
CA SER A 150 -21.92 -8.99 -3.40
C SER A 150 -21.97 -10.34 -2.68
N LYS A 151 -22.61 -11.35 -3.26
CA LYS A 151 -22.68 -12.69 -2.68
C LYS A 151 -21.39 -13.46 -2.88
N THR A 152 -20.78 -13.36 -4.07
CA THR A 152 -19.44 -13.88 -4.33
C THR A 152 -18.41 -13.32 -3.35
N TYR A 153 -18.47 -12.02 -3.07
CA TYR A 153 -17.60 -11.39 -2.08
C TYR A 153 -17.76 -12.03 -0.68
N GLN A 154 -19.00 -12.24 -0.21
CA GLN A 154 -19.25 -12.89 1.09
C GLN A 154 -18.69 -14.31 1.15
N VAL A 155 -18.79 -15.09 0.07
CA VAL A 155 -18.23 -16.45 0.00
C VAL A 155 -16.71 -16.40 0.14
N LEU A 156 -16.04 -15.54 -0.64
CA LEU A 156 -14.58 -15.38 -0.57
C LEU A 156 -14.10 -14.90 0.81
N VAL A 157 -14.88 -14.03 1.46
CA VAL A 157 -14.62 -13.60 2.85
C VAL A 157 -14.71 -14.79 3.81
N GLY A 158 -15.73 -15.63 3.67
CA GLY A 158 -15.89 -16.86 4.46
C GLY A 158 -14.71 -17.82 4.28
N GLU A 159 -14.30 -18.08 3.04
CA GLU A 159 -13.13 -18.92 2.72
C GLU A 159 -11.83 -18.34 3.27
N SER A 160 -11.70 -17.01 3.29
CA SER A 160 -10.53 -16.31 3.81
C SER A 160 -10.53 -16.16 5.33
N TRP A 161 -11.48 -16.79 6.04
CA TRP A 161 -11.63 -16.72 7.49
C TRP A 161 -11.91 -15.30 8.02
N GLY A 162 -12.65 -14.51 7.25
CA GLY A 162 -13.18 -13.20 7.68
C GLY A 162 -12.62 -11.99 6.93
N PHE A 163 -13.26 -10.85 7.15
CA PHE A 163 -13.00 -9.59 6.43
C PHE A 163 -11.59 -9.04 6.63
N SER A 164 -10.98 -9.29 7.80
CA SER A 164 -9.63 -8.82 8.14
C SER A 164 -8.51 -9.55 7.38
N LYS A 165 -8.82 -10.71 6.79
CA LYS A 165 -7.84 -11.60 6.15
C LYS A 165 -7.89 -11.59 4.63
N ILE A 166 -8.95 -11.07 4.03
CA ILE A 166 -9.07 -10.95 2.59
C ILE A 166 -8.51 -9.60 2.09
N ASN A 167 -7.67 -9.63 1.05
CA ASN A 167 -7.06 -8.44 0.43
C ASN A 167 -7.87 -7.95 -0.80
N LEU A 168 -9.20 -7.99 -0.70
CA LEU A 168 -10.14 -7.72 -1.79
C LEU A 168 -11.38 -6.99 -1.25
N MET A 169 -11.96 -6.09 -2.05
CA MET A 169 -13.29 -5.53 -1.84
C MET A 169 -14.27 -6.05 -2.89
N GLU A 170 -15.56 -6.04 -2.59
CA GLU A 170 -16.62 -6.32 -3.59
C GLU A 170 -16.45 -5.49 -4.87
N LYS A 171 -16.03 -4.22 -4.71
CA LYS A 171 -15.76 -3.33 -5.84
C LYS A 171 -14.70 -3.89 -6.81
N ASP A 172 -13.72 -4.66 -6.33
CA ASP A 172 -12.69 -5.25 -7.17
C ASP A 172 -13.27 -6.36 -8.07
N ILE A 173 -14.18 -7.16 -7.52
CA ILE A 173 -14.96 -8.16 -8.29
C ILE A 173 -15.73 -7.46 -9.41
N ARG A 174 -16.47 -6.40 -9.06
CA ARG A 174 -17.25 -5.62 -10.04
C ARG A 174 -16.37 -5.00 -11.12
N ASN A 175 -15.23 -4.42 -10.74
CA ASN A 175 -14.28 -3.85 -11.69
C ASN A 175 -13.71 -4.90 -12.64
N TYR A 176 -13.41 -6.10 -12.14
CA TYR A 176 -12.91 -7.21 -12.95
C TYR A 176 -13.96 -7.67 -13.97
N LEU A 177 -15.18 -7.94 -13.52
CA LEU A 177 -16.28 -8.37 -14.40
C LEU A 177 -16.61 -7.32 -15.47
N ASN A 178 -16.64 -6.04 -15.09
CA ASN A 178 -16.85 -4.95 -16.05
C ASN A 178 -15.75 -4.92 -17.12
N ARG A 179 -14.48 -5.08 -16.73
CA ARG A 179 -13.36 -5.13 -17.69
C ARG A 179 -13.44 -6.34 -18.60
N LYS A 180 -13.83 -7.50 -18.08
CA LYS A 180 -14.04 -8.73 -18.86
C LYS A 180 -15.15 -8.51 -19.89
N ALA A 181 -16.29 -7.95 -19.47
CA ALA A 181 -17.39 -7.63 -20.39
C ALA A 181 -16.95 -6.67 -21.50
N SER A 182 -16.18 -5.62 -21.18
CA SER A 182 -15.65 -4.67 -22.18
C SER A 182 -14.57 -5.24 -23.10
N MET A 183 -14.11 -6.48 -22.92
CA MET A 183 -13.20 -7.14 -23.87
C MET A 183 -13.94 -7.93 -24.95
N TYR A 184 -15.23 -8.20 -24.75
CA TYR A 184 -16.07 -8.95 -25.68
C TYR A 184 -17.01 -8.06 -26.52
N TYR A 185 -16.85 -6.73 -26.41
CA TYR A 185 -17.56 -5.69 -27.17
C TYR A 185 -16.56 -4.61 -27.60
#